data_AF-A0A7W1SCJ3-F1
#
_entry.id   AF-A0A7W1SCJ3-F1
#
_cell.length_a   1.000
_cell.length_b   1.000
_cell.length_c   1.000
_cell.angle_alpha   90.00
_cell.angle_beta   90.00
_cell.angle_gamma   90.00
#
_symmetry.space_group_name_H-M   'P 1'
#
loop_
_entity.id
_entity.type
_entity.pdbx_description
1 polymer ?
#
loop_
_entity_poly.entity_id
_entity_poly.type
_entity_poly.pdbx_seq_one_letter_code
_entity_poly.pdbx_strand_id
1 'polypeptide(L)'
;MATIHARVRRAPVRGPGRAGAGAKAAPLADAAGVALGGWGRQLLLVGAVVSMLGHDGAMILFALARDGFLPAALARTHPLYRTPAAAILVQCALVLVLAITRTFEELAILANLSTLVVYALCCLAAGALRRRGVRMGGTPFRVPAAGAVIVLACLVIGWMLTSVTAGEWTAFGIATAAASTTYVNGERP
;
A
#
# COMPACT_ATOMS: atom_id res chain seq x y z
N MET A 1 12.22 15.85 -24.63
CA MET A 1 11.93 15.27 -23.30
C MET A 1 11.49 13.79 -23.40
N ALA A 2 12.06 13.01 -24.33
CA ALA A 2 11.79 11.57 -24.52
C ALA A 2 13.04 10.69 -24.29
N THR A 3 14.17 11.32 -23.97
CA THR A 3 15.50 10.69 -23.99
C THR A 3 15.94 10.15 -22.62
N ILE A 4 15.28 10.53 -21.53
CA ILE A 4 15.67 10.15 -20.17
C ILE A 4 15.12 8.76 -19.78
N HIS A 5 13.90 8.41 -20.20
CA HIS A 5 13.33 7.07 -19.95
C HIS A 5 14.04 5.94 -20.73
N ALA A 6 14.75 6.26 -21.81
CA ALA A 6 15.44 5.27 -22.63
C ALA A 6 16.80 4.82 -22.05
N ARG A 7 17.44 5.63 -21.20
CA ARG A 7 18.79 5.32 -20.66
C ARG A 7 18.78 4.39 -19.45
N VAL A 8 17.70 4.39 -18.65
CA VAL A 8 17.61 3.51 -17.47
C VAL A 8 17.40 2.04 -17.86
N ARG A 9 16.81 1.74 -19.03
CA ARG A 9 16.68 0.36 -19.56
C ARG A 9 17.99 -0.25 -20.08
N ARG A 10 19.08 0.53 -20.19
CA ARG A 10 20.34 0.09 -20.83
C ARG A 10 21.54 0.04 -19.87
N ALA A 11 21.32 -0.07 -18.57
CA ALA A 11 22.39 -0.48 -17.67
C ALA A 11 22.42 -2.03 -17.63
N PRO A 12 23.35 -2.70 -18.34
CA PRO A 12 23.52 -4.13 -18.15
C PRO A 12 24.07 -4.34 -16.74
N VAL A 13 23.25 -4.87 -15.85
CA VAL A 13 23.68 -5.41 -14.56
C VAL A 13 24.64 -6.55 -14.85
N ARG A 14 25.93 -6.24 -14.94
CA ARG A 14 27.02 -7.20 -15.14
C ARG A 14 27.35 -7.82 -13.78
N GLY A 15 26.48 -8.70 -13.31
CA GLY A 15 26.76 -9.65 -12.23
C GLY A 15 27.29 -10.96 -12.81
N PRO A 16 28.17 -11.70 -12.10
CA PRO A 16 28.66 -12.99 -12.55
C PRO A 16 27.54 -14.04 -12.41
N GLY A 17 27.37 -14.88 -13.44
CA GLY A 17 26.54 -16.08 -13.35
C GLY A 17 25.14 -15.93 -13.98
N ARG A 18 25.08 -16.14 -15.29
CA ARG A 18 23.85 -16.57 -15.97
C ARG A 18 23.51 -17.99 -15.50
N ALA A 19 22.78 -18.11 -14.40
CA ALA A 19 22.07 -19.32 -14.01
C ALA A 19 20.81 -18.93 -13.25
N GLY A 20 19.67 -18.86 -13.96
CA GLY A 20 18.36 -18.68 -13.34
C GLY A 20 17.56 -17.44 -13.72
N ALA A 21 17.86 -16.77 -14.84
CA ALA A 21 17.02 -15.69 -15.37
C ALA A 21 15.72 -16.22 -16.03
N GLY A 22 14.98 -17.06 -15.31
CA GLY A 22 13.56 -17.29 -15.54
C GLY A 22 12.83 -16.50 -14.46
N ALA A 23 11.94 -15.58 -14.85
CA ALA A 23 11.10 -14.83 -13.93
C ALA A 23 10.40 -15.80 -12.95
N LYS A 24 10.92 -15.91 -11.72
CA LYS A 24 10.32 -16.69 -10.64
C LYS A 24 9.75 -15.71 -9.62
N ALA A 25 8.63 -16.11 -9.04
CA ALA A 25 7.74 -15.31 -8.19
C ALA A 25 8.37 -14.68 -6.92
N ALA A 26 9.68 -14.85 -6.68
CA ALA A 26 10.36 -14.30 -5.49
C ALA A 26 11.85 -13.95 -5.78
N PRO A 27 12.14 -12.87 -6.53
CA PRO A 27 13.51 -12.48 -6.90
C PRO A 27 14.42 -12.20 -5.70
N LEU A 28 13.87 -11.70 -4.58
CA LEU A 28 14.59 -11.51 -3.31
C LEU A 28 15.02 -12.83 -2.67
N ALA A 29 14.16 -13.84 -2.72
CA ALA A 29 14.43 -15.15 -2.15
C ALA A 29 15.45 -15.92 -2.99
N ASP A 30 15.40 -15.78 -4.32
CA ASP A 30 16.40 -16.34 -5.22
C ASP A 30 17.77 -15.64 -5.08
N ALA A 31 17.80 -14.32 -4.97
CA ALA A 31 19.03 -13.57 -4.70
C ALA A 31 19.68 -13.99 -3.36
N ALA A 32 18.87 -14.21 -2.32
CA ALA A 32 19.38 -14.72 -1.06
C ALA A 32 19.82 -16.18 -1.13
N GLY A 33 19.18 -17.00 -1.97
CA GLY A 33 19.63 -18.34 -2.27
C GLY A 33 21.03 -18.37 -2.90
N VAL A 34 21.34 -17.40 -3.76
CA VAL A 34 22.68 -17.23 -4.38
C VAL A 34 23.70 -16.69 -3.38
N ALA A 35 23.31 -15.77 -2.49
CA ALA A 35 24.23 -15.13 -1.55
C ALA A 35 24.53 -15.95 -0.28
N LEU A 36 23.53 -16.66 0.26
CA LEU A 36 23.56 -17.31 1.57
C LEU A 36 23.24 -18.82 1.51
N GLY A 37 23.01 -19.36 0.31
CA GLY A 37 22.63 -20.76 0.11
C GLY A 37 21.15 -21.06 0.36
N GLY A 38 20.77 -22.33 0.25
CA GLY A 38 19.37 -22.78 0.34
C GLY A 38 18.66 -22.44 1.66
N TRP A 39 19.43 -22.34 2.76
CA TRP A 39 18.91 -22.03 4.09
C TRP A 39 18.51 -20.55 4.22
N GLY A 40 19.28 -19.64 3.63
CA GLY A 40 18.95 -18.20 3.58
C GLY A 40 17.64 -17.92 2.84
N ARG A 41 17.39 -18.65 1.74
CA ARG A 41 16.12 -18.59 1.00
C ARG A 41 14.93 -19.00 1.87
N GLN A 42 15.04 -20.10 2.62
CA GLN A 42 13.95 -20.58 3.48
C GLN A 42 13.66 -19.61 4.62
N LEU A 43 14.71 -19.09 5.28
CA LEU A 43 14.56 -18.11 6.34
C LEU A 43 13.83 -16.84 5.85
N LEU A 44 14.18 -16.35 4.67
CA LEU A 44 13.53 -15.17 4.07
C LEU A 44 12.07 -15.44 3.69
N LEU A 45 11.75 -16.60 3.13
CA LEU A 45 10.37 -16.95 2.80
C LEU A 45 9.51 -17.06 4.06
N VAL A 46 10.01 -17.73 5.10
CA VAL A 46 9.31 -17.83 6.40
C VAL A 46 9.15 -16.45 7.03
N GLY A 47 10.21 -15.64 7.06
CA GLY A 47 10.17 -14.28 7.59
C GLY A 47 9.18 -13.38 6.83
N ALA A 48 9.11 -13.50 5.51
CA ALA A 48 8.15 -12.76 4.69
C ALA A 48 6.70 -13.14 5.02
N VAL A 49 6.40 -14.43 5.17
CA VAL A 49 5.05 -14.90 5.55
C VAL A 49 4.67 -14.39 6.94
N VAL A 50 5.56 -14.51 7.93
CA VAL A 50 5.31 -14.02 9.30
C VAL A 50 5.09 -12.49 9.30
N SER A 51 5.88 -11.74 8.53
CA SER A 51 5.72 -10.29 8.40
C SER A 51 4.38 -9.90 7.78
N MET A 52 3.94 -10.61 6.74
CA MET A 52 2.64 -10.37 6.09
C MET A 52 1.46 -10.64 7.02
N LEU A 53 1.56 -11.65 7.89
CA LEU A 53 0.53 -11.94 8.90
C LEU A 53 0.41 -10.83 9.97
N GLY A 54 1.49 -10.11 10.24
CA GLY A 54 1.50 -8.97 11.16
C GLY A 54 0.92 -7.67 10.58
N HIS A 55 0.43 -7.68 9.33
CA HIS A 55 -0.06 -6.47 8.68
C HIS A 55 -1.44 -6.03 9.21
N ASP A 56 -1.56 -4.75 9.56
CA ASP A 56 -2.71 -4.19 10.29
C ASP A 56 -3.91 -3.80 9.39
N GLY A 57 -3.94 -4.22 8.13
CA GLY A 57 -4.95 -3.79 7.16
C GLY A 57 -6.40 -4.02 7.61
N ALA A 58 -6.66 -5.09 8.38
CA ALA A 58 -7.98 -5.39 8.92
C ALA A 58 -8.44 -4.42 10.03
N MET A 59 -7.52 -3.78 10.75
CA MET A 59 -7.88 -2.81 11.79
C MET A 59 -8.42 -1.51 11.22
N ILE A 60 -7.97 -1.13 10.01
CA ILE A 60 -8.52 0.03 9.29
C ILE A 60 -9.99 -0.20 8.97
N LEU A 61 -10.34 -1.40 8.47
CA LEU A 61 -11.75 -1.77 8.22
C LEU A 61 -12.58 -1.78 9.51
N PHE A 62 -12.00 -2.29 10.60
CA PHE A 62 -12.66 -2.28 11.91
C PHE A 62 -12.90 -0.86 12.43
N ALA A 63 -11.90 0.03 12.33
CA ALA A 63 -12.02 1.43 12.73
C ALA A 63 -13.10 2.15 11.90
N LEU A 64 -13.11 1.95 10.58
CA LEU A 64 -14.14 2.50 9.70
C LEU A 64 -15.55 1.98 10.02
N ALA A 65 -15.69 0.70 10.35
CA ALA A 65 -16.98 0.13 10.77
C ALA A 65 -17.43 0.63 12.15
N ARG A 66 -16.49 0.84 13.08
CA ARG A 66 -16.76 1.45 14.39
C ARG A 66 -17.20 2.90 14.25
N ASP A 67 -16.62 3.63 13.30
CA ASP A 67 -16.94 5.03 13.02
C ASP A 67 -18.21 5.19 12.16
N GLY A 68 -18.90 4.09 11.80
CA GLY A 68 -20.19 4.07 11.13
C GLY A 68 -20.16 4.09 9.59
N PHE A 69 -18.98 4.04 8.98
CA PHE A 69 -18.80 4.10 7.52
C PHE A 69 -19.01 2.74 6.80
N LEU A 70 -19.10 1.64 7.55
CA LEU A 70 -19.24 0.27 7.05
C LEU A 70 -20.30 -0.49 7.87
N PRO A 71 -20.91 -1.56 7.33
CA PRO A 71 -21.96 -2.29 8.02
C PRO A 71 -21.54 -2.78 9.41
N ALA A 72 -22.39 -2.57 10.41
CA ALA A 72 -22.11 -2.80 11.83
C ALA A 72 -21.67 -4.25 12.16
N ALA A 73 -21.94 -5.20 11.27
CA ALA A 73 -21.43 -6.57 11.37
C ALA A 73 -19.89 -6.64 11.38
N LEU A 74 -19.18 -5.72 10.71
CA LEU A 74 -17.71 -5.67 10.71
C LEU A 74 -17.14 -5.07 12.01
N ALA A 75 -17.94 -4.29 12.74
CA ALA A 75 -17.57 -3.74 14.04
C ALA A 75 -17.79 -4.74 15.19
N ARG A 76 -18.39 -5.91 14.92
CA ARG A 76 -18.58 -6.95 15.94
C ARG A 76 -17.23 -7.58 16.30
N THR A 77 -16.80 -7.35 17.53
CA THR A 77 -15.61 -7.97 18.11
C THR A 77 -15.98 -9.20 18.91
N HIS A 78 -15.08 -10.18 18.95
CA HIS A 78 -15.28 -11.37 19.78
C HIS A 78 -15.29 -10.96 21.28
N PRO A 79 -16.29 -11.37 22.08
CA PRO A 79 -16.46 -10.89 23.46
C PRO A 79 -15.27 -11.22 24.39
N LEU A 80 -14.53 -12.29 24.09
CA LEU A 80 -13.40 -12.76 24.90
C LEU A 80 -12.02 -12.31 24.39
N TYR A 81 -11.83 -12.20 23.07
CA TYR A 81 -10.54 -11.90 22.45
C TYR A 81 -10.44 -10.47 21.92
N ARG A 82 -11.56 -9.73 21.90
CA ARG A 82 -11.71 -8.38 21.34
C ARG A 82 -11.18 -8.23 19.91
N THR A 83 -11.03 -9.34 19.19
CA THR A 83 -10.54 -9.37 17.82
C THR A 83 -11.71 -9.20 16.85
N PRO A 84 -11.58 -8.32 15.84
CA PRO A 84 -12.58 -8.12 14.79
C PRO A 84 -12.45 -9.22 13.72
N ALA A 85 -12.88 -10.44 14.05
CA ALA A 85 -12.78 -11.60 13.17
C ALA A 85 -13.47 -11.39 11.80
N ALA A 86 -14.60 -10.68 11.80
CA ALA A 86 -15.32 -10.35 10.56
C ALA A 86 -14.49 -9.46 9.62
N ALA A 87 -13.81 -8.44 10.15
CA ALA A 87 -12.95 -7.55 9.35
C ALA A 87 -11.75 -8.30 8.76
N ILE A 88 -11.16 -9.21 9.52
CA ILE A 88 -10.05 -10.06 9.06
C ILE A 88 -10.52 -10.98 7.91
N LEU A 89 -11.65 -11.68 8.09
CA LEU A 89 -12.17 -12.59 7.07
C LEU A 89 -12.53 -11.85 5.77
N VAL A 90 -13.17 -10.68 5.85
CA VAL A 90 -13.48 -9.85 4.69
C VAL A 90 -12.20 -9.40 3.97
N GLN A 91 -11.20 -8.94 4.72
CA GLN A 91 -9.91 -8.54 4.16
C GLN A 91 -9.21 -9.72 3.47
N CYS A 92 -9.18 -10.90 4.11
CA CYS A 92 -8.59 -12.11 3.53
C CYS A 92 -9.32 -12.54 2.25
N ALA A 93 -10.67 -12.50 2.26
CA ALA A 93 -11.47 -12.84 1.08
C ALA A 93 -11.20 -11.87 -0.08
N LEU A 94 -11.14 -10.56 0.19
CA LEU A 94 -10.85 -9.55 -0.81
C LEU A 94 -9.46 -9.74 -1.43
N VAL A 95 -8.44 -9.94 -0.59
CA VAL A 95 -7.06 -10.19 -1.05
C VAL A 95 -6.98 -11.48 -1.85
N LEU A 96 -7.68 -12.54 -1.43
CA LEU A 96 -7.71 -13.81 -2.15
C LEU A 96 -8.32 -13.65 -3.55
N VAL A 97 -9.45 -12.96 -3.67
CA VAL A 97 -10.10 -12.69 -4.97
C VAL A 97 -9.17 -11.88 -5.88
N LEU A 98 -8.53 -10.84 -5.36
CA LEU A 98 -7.58 -10.02 -6.11
C LEU A 98 -6.34 -10.83 -6.54
N ALA A 99 -5.80 -11.67 -5.66
CA ALA A 99 -4.65 -12.52 -5.94
C ALA A 99 -4.93 -13.58 -7.01
N ILE A 100 -6.16 -14.07 -7.10
CA ILE A 100 -6.57 -15.05 -8.14
C ILE A 100 -6.80 -14.34 -9.49
N THR A 101 -7.33 -13.12 -9.47
CA THR A 101 -7.80 -12.44 -10.69
C THR A 101 -6.72 -11.63 -11.41
N ARG A 102 -5.70 -11.14 -10.68
CA ARG A 102 -4.73 -10.17 -11.18
C ARG A 102 -3.29 -10.66 -11.01
N THR A 103 -2.38 -10.21 -11.88
CA THR A 103 -0.97 -10.61 -11.82
C THR A 103 -0.22 -9.83 -10.72
N PHE A 104 0.83 -10.43 -10.15
CA PHE A 104 1.62 -9.77 -9.10
C PHE A 104 2.14 -8.39 -9.52
N GLU A 105 2.55 -8.24 -10.79
CA GLU A 105 3.02 -6.95 -11.34
C GLU A 105 1.89 -5.90 -11.34
N GLU A 106 0.69 -6.27 -11.80
CA GLU A 106 -0.48 -5.38 -11.76
C GLU A 106 -0.88 -5.00 -10.33
N LEU A 107 -0.88 -5.95 -9.38
CA LEU A 107 -1.18 -5.65 -7.97
C LEU A 107 -0.13 -4.70 -7.38
N ALA A 108 1.16 -4.91 -7.65
CA ALA A 108 2.24 -4.10 -7.12
C ALA A 108 2.16 -2.66 -7.65
N ILE A 109 1.88 -2.50 -8.94
CA ILE A 109 1.65 -1.19 -9.57
C ILE A 109 0.46 -0.49 -8.92
N LEU A 110 -0.68 -1.19 -8.80
CA LEU A 110 -1.89 -0.63 -8.21
C LEU A 110 -1.69 -0.23 -6.74
N ALA A 111 -1.02 -1.08 -5.95
CA ALA A 111 -0.71 -0.81 -4.55
C ALA A 111 0.17 0.44 -4.41
N ASN A 112 1.23 0.56 -5.22
CA ASN A 112 2.09 1.73 -5.22
C ASN A 112 1.33 3.01 -5.58
N LEU A 113 0.46 2.95 -6.60
CA LEU A 113 -0.39 4.08 -6.98
C LEU A 113 -1.33 4.47 -5.84
N SER A 114 -1.98 3.51 -5.19
CA SER A 114 -2.83 3.77 -4.02
C SER A 114 -2.06 4.42 -2.88
N THR A 115 -0.86 3.94 -2.55
CA THR A 115 0.00 4.54 -1.53
C THR A 115 0.42 5.96 -1.91
N LEU A 116 0.81 6.20 -3.17
CA LEU A 116 1.15 7.52 -3.68
C LEU A 116 0.00 8.51 -3.52
N VAL A 117 -1.23 8.10 -3.85
CA VAL A 117 -2.43 8.95 -3.70
C VAL A 117 -2.73 9.24 -2.23
N VAL A 118 -2.67 8.23 -1.36
CA VAL A 118 -2.87 8.41 0.09
C VAL A 118 -1.82 9.36 0.67
N TYR A 119 -0.57 9.25 0.24
CA TYR A 119 0.50 10.17 0.65
C TYR A 119 0.27 11.59 0.14
N ALA A 120 -0.21 11.76 -1.10
CA ALA A 120 -0.59 13.06 -1.62
C ALA A 120 -1.68 13.70 -0.74
N LEU A 121 -2.74 12.95 -0.44
CA LEU A 121 -3.84 13.40 0.40
C LEU A 121 -3.37 13.73 1.83
N CYS A 122 -2.50 12.91 2.41
CA CYS A 122 -1.92 13.14 3.72
C CYS A 122 -1.09 14.43 3.75
N CYS A 123 -0.29 14.71 2.71
CA CYS A 123 0.50 15.94 2.62
C CYS A 123 -0.40 17.18 2.49
N LEU A 124 -1.46 17.10 1.68
CA LEU A 124 -2.46 18.16 1.56
C LEU A 124 -3.21 18.40 2.87
N ALA A 125 -3.63 17.32 3.55
CA ALA A 125 -4.30 17.37 4.84
C ALA A 125 -3.39 17.99 5.92
N ALA A 126 -2.12 17.60 5.97
CA ALA A 126 -1.13 18.20 6.87
C ALA A 126 -0.93 19.69 6.58
N GLY A 127 -0.88 20.09 5.30
CA GLY A 127 -0.84 21.48 4.88
C GLY A 127 -2.07 22.27 5.33
N ALA A 128 -3.27 21.71 5.14
CA ALA A 128 -4.53 22.32 5.57
C ALA A 128 -4.63 22.43 7.10
N LEU A 129 -4.20 21.41 7.83
CA LEU A 129 -4.20 21.38 9.30
C LEU A 129 -3.26 22.44 9.86
N ARG A 130 -2.07 22.61 9.25
CA ARG A 130 -1.13 23.70 9.58
C ARG A 130 -1.72 25.08 9.31
N ARG A 131 -2.42 25.28 8.18
CA ARG A 131 -3.09 26.55 7.87
C ARG A 131 -4.21 26.88 8.87
N ARG A 132 -4.96 25.87 9.31
CA ARG A 132 -6.02 26.01 10.32
C ARG A 132 -5.50 26.18 11.74
N GLY A 133 -4.19 26.10 11.97
CA GLY A 133 -3.59 26.25 13.30
C GLY A 133 -4.02 25.17 14.30
N VAL A 134 -4.55 24.03 13.82
CA VAL A 134 -5.04 22.96 14.70
C VAL A 134 -3.84 22.30 15.37
N ARG A 135 -3.61 22.66 16.63
CA ARG A 135 -2.63 22.05 17.51
C ARG A 135 -3.39 21.11 18.43
N MET A 136 -3.23 19.81 18.26
CA MET A 136 -3.68 18.82 19.25
C MET A 136 -3.01 19.13 20.60
N GLY A 137 -3.78 19.13 21.68
CA GLY A 137 -3.32 19.50 23.02
C GLY A 137 -2.23 18.55 23.54
N GLY A 138 -0.98 19.00 23.48
CA GLY A 138 0.21 18.32 23.95
C GLY A 138 1.48 19.04 23.50
N THR A 139 2.65 18.72 24.06
CA THR A 139 3.94 19.24 23.58
C THR A 139 4.22 18.69 22.18
N PRO A 140 4.08 19.49 21.10
CA PRO A 140 4.16 18.96 19.75
C PRO A 140 5.62 18.67 19.41
N PHE A 141 5.91 17.49 18.87
CA PHE A 141 7.17 17.24 18.19
C PHE A 141 7.28 18.22 17.02
N ARG A 142 8.15 19.23 17.16
CA ARG A 142 8.33 20.29 16.16
C ARG A 142 9.37 19.85 15.15
N VAL A 143 8.91 19.50 13.95
CA VAL A 143 9.81 19.26 12.82
C VAL A 143 10.38 20.61 12.37
N PRO A 144 11.71 20.82 12.42
CA PRO A 144 12.32 22.02 11.88
C PRO A 144 12.03 22.05 10.37
N ALA A 145 11.40 23.14 9.90
CA ALA A 145 10.93 23.28 8.51
C ALA A 145 9.79 22.34 8.05
N ALA A 146 8.83 22.01 8.94
CA ALA A 146 7.62 21.24 8.59
C ALA A 146 6.90 21.72 7.31
N GLY A 147 6.91 23.04 7.02
CA GLY A 147 6.32 23.59 5.80
C GLY A 147 7.09 23.25 4.52
N ALA A 148 8.42 23.31 4.55
CA ALA A 148 9.25 22.99 3.39
C ALA A 148 9.17 21.49 3.06
N VAL A 149 9.16 20.63 4.09
CA VAL A 149 9.00 19.17 3.94
C VAL A 149 7.68 18.83 3.25
N ILE A 150 6.56 19.45 3.66
CA ILE A 150 5.24 19.20 3.04
C ILE A 150 5.22 19.65 1.58
N VAL A 151 5.77 20.84 1.27
CA VAL A 151 5.82 21.35 -0.11
C VAL A 151 6.68 20.45 -0.99
N LEU A 152 7.86 20.04 -0.51
CA LEU A 152 8.74 19.14 -1.23
C LEU A 152 8.08 17.77 -1.45
N ALA A 153 7.41 17.22 -0.44
CA ALA A 153 6.67 15.97 -0.55
C ALA A 153 5.56 16.07 -1.60
N CYS A 154 4.74 17.14 -1.57
CA CYS A 154 3.72 17.38 -2.60
C CYS A 154 4.32 17.50 -4.00
N LEU A 155 5.46 18.17 -4.16
CA LEU A 155 6.14 18.30 -5.46
C LEU A 155 6.64 16.94 -5.98
N VAL A 156 7.29 16.15 -5.14
CA VAL A 156 7.81 14.83 -5.52
C VAL A 156 6.67 13.87 -5.83
N ILE A 157 5.62 13.84 -5.02
CA ILE A 157 4.44 12.98 -5.25
C ILE A 157 3.70 13.43 -6.51
N GLY A 158 3.52 14.74 -6.72
CA GLY A 158 2.94 15.30 -7.95
C GLY A 158 3.74 14.94 -9.20
N TRP A 159 5.08 14.99 -9.10
CA TRP A 159 5.97 14.55 -10.17
C TRP A 159 5.89 13.03 -10.42
N MET A 160 5.77 12.21 -9.39
CA MET A 160 5.58 10.77 -9.55
C MET A 160 4.23 10.46 -10.22
N LEU A 161 3.16 11.19 -9.85
CA LEU A 161 1.83 11.03 -10.43
C LEU A 161 1.76 11.36 -11.92
N THR A 162 2.60 12.27 -12.43
CA THR A 162 2.66 12.54 -13.88
C THR A 162 3.32 11.43 -14.69
N SER A 163 4.06 10.53 -14.03
CA SER A 163 4.67 9.35 -14.67
C SER A 163 3.73 8.13 -14.75
N VAL A 164 2.50 8.26 -14.24
CA VAL A 164 1.48 7.20 -14.20
C VAL A 164 0.73 7.13 -15.55
N THR A 165 0.58 5.92 -16.06
CA THR A 165 -0.10 5.53 -17.29
C THR A 165 -1.63 5.56 -17.13
N ALA A 166 -2.37 5.84 -18.22
CA ALA A 166 -3.83 5.91 -18.22
C ALA A 166 -4.53 4.63 -17.72
N GLY A 167 -3.94 3.45 -17.95
CA GLY A 167 -4.50 2.17 -17.47
C GLY A 167 -4.43 1.99 -15.95
N GLU A 168 -3.51 2.67 -15.27
CA GLU A 168 -3.38 2.61 -13.81
C GLU A 168 -4.43 3.52 -13.16
N TRP A 169 -4.70 4.67 -13.79
CA TRP A 169 -5.78 5.58 -13.40
C TRP A 169 -7.17 4.95 -13.50
N THR A 170 -7.44 4.14 -14.53
CA THR A 170 -8.74 3.45 -14.63
C THR A 170 -8.88 2.37 -13.56
N ALA A 171 -7.83 1.58 -13.29
CA ALA A 171 -7.85 0.59 -12.22
C ALA A 171 -8.05 1.23 -10.83
N PHE A 172 -7.37 2.35 -10.57
CA PHE A 172 -7.57 3.13 -9.35
C PHE A 172 -8.98 3.74 -9.28
N GLY A 173 -9.51 4.24 -10.40
CA GLY A 173 -10.87 4.76 -10.49
C GLY A 173 -11.92 3.69 -10.19
N ILE A 174 -11.76 2.48 -10.73
CA ILE A 174 -12.62 1.33 -10.43
C ILE A 174 -12.52 0.94 -8.96
N ALA A 175 -11.32 0.87 -8.39
CA ALA A 175 -11.13 0.54 -6.98
C ALA A 175 -11.79 1.58 -6.05
N THR A 176 -11.67 2.87 -6.40
CA THR A 176 -12.30 3.97 -5.67
C THR A 176 -13.82 3.94 -5.82
N ALA A 177 -14.33 3.63 -7.01
CA ALA A 177 -15.75 3.47 -7.26
C ALA A 177 -16.33 2.28 -6.48
N ALA A 178 -15.64 1.14 -6.45
CA ALA A 178 -16.03 -0.02 -5.65
C ALA A 178 -16.02 0.28 -4.15
N ALA A 179 -15.04 1.05 -3.66
CA ALA A 179 -15.03 1.52 -2.28
C ALA A 179 -16.16 2.53 -1.99
N SER A 180 -16.54 3.35 -2.97
CA SER A 180 -17.65 4.28 -2.84
C SER A 180 -19.01 3.57 -2.84
N THR A 181 -19.18 2.51 -3.63
CA THR A 181 -20.44 1.74 -3.64
C THR A 181 -20.64 0.96 -2.35
N THR A 182 -19.59 0.43 -1.71
CA THR A 182 -19.73 -0.18 -0.38
C THR A 182 -20.14 0.84 0.68
N TYR A 183 -19.65 2.09 0.58
CA TYR A 183 -20.09 3.19 1.45
C TYR A 183 -21.59 3.49 1.26
N VAL A 184 -22.05 3.67 0.01
CA VAL A 184 -23.46 3.99 -0.28
C VAL A 184 -24.42 2.84 0.09
N ASN A 185 -23.99 1.58 -0.03
CA ASN A 185 -24.82 0.44 0.37
C ASN A 185 -24.86 0.21 1.89
N GLY A 186 -23.94 0.80 2.66
CA GLY A 186 -23.92 0.75 4.12
C GLY A 186 -24.99 1.62 4.80
N GLU A 187 -25.57 2.58 4.08
CA GLU A 187 -26.59 3.51 4.59
C GLU A 187 -28.04 2.95 4.55
N ARG A 188 -28.22 1.64 4.36
CA ARG A 188 -29.56 1.04 4.43
C ARG A 188 -29.84 0.56 5.87
N PRO A 189 -30.76 1.23 6.61
CA PRO A 189 -31.11 0.88 7.99
C PRO A 189 -31.76 -0.49 8.11
#